data_AF-A0A3M8K7T4-F1
#
_entry.id   AF-A0A3M8K7T4-F1
#
_cell.length_a   1.000
_cell.length_b   1.000
_cell.length_c   1.000
_cell.angle_alpha   90.00
_cell.angle_beta   90.00
_cell.angle_gamma   90.00
#
_symmetry.space_group_name_H-M   'P 1'
#
loop_
_entity.id
_entity.type
_entity.pdbx_description
1 polymer ?
#
loop_
_entity_poly.entity_id
_entity_poly.type
_entity_poly.pdbx_seq_one_letter_code
_entity_poly.pdbx_strand_id
1 'polypeptide(L)'
;MGEAVSSDKYTPQQRTKYRQRLREDLETFDQHLQTAKFINHGTIGLELELNLVDEQMQPALLARQVLDIIKDDEYQSEIGAYNVELNHPPLSVSGDGLRRMHEGIADRFGRIQQAAQEAGGHALMIGTLPTTTTEFLEDPAWMTPENRYRALNHTILESRGELVGIDVSGDEYCRQHFTDIAPESTCTSMQLHLQVAPNRFPDAWNASQAIAGVQAALGANSPLFLGRKLWHENRVPVFTQSIDTRTRELVAQGVRPRVWFGERWITSVFDLFEENVRYFSPLIPEPGKDLDPLVTHNGPPKLHYLNLHNGTVWRWNRPIYAPGTEFAHLRVENRLLPAGPTVTDIVANSAFYYGMVKYLAGETRPVWSRLTFADAKQNFLAGARSGLFARMNWPTLGQIDVADLVSEHLLDQARSGLRELEVDEDLIDYYLDIIGERARTRQNGATWQLRTLEAIQTGGSIPDSPERKKALAEMTRRYLRNQATDQPVHTWEVTG
;
A
#
# COMPACT_ATOMS: atom_id res chain seq x y z
N MET A 1 -10.63 -3.01 -0.89
CA MET A 1 -10.79 -4.04 -1.97
C MET A 1 -11.69 -3.70 -3.16
N GLY A 2 -11.60 -4.48 -4.26
CA GLY A 2 -12.28 -4.20 -5.51
C GLY A 2 -13.38 -5.20 -5.92
N GLU A 3 -14.44 -4.69 -6.56
CA GLU A 3 -15.66 -5.44 -6.87
C GLU A 3 -15.48 -6.67 -7.79
N ALA A 4 -16.19 -7.76 -7.50
CA ALA A 4 -16.27 -8.92 -8.38
C ALA A 4 -16.88 -8.54 -9.74
N VAL A 5 -16.40 -9.17 -10.82
CA VAL A 5 -16.83 -8.87 -12.20
C VAL A 5 -17.37 -10.11 -12.89
N SER A 6 -18.35 -9.91 -13.78
CA SER A 6 -19.00 -11.02 -14.47
C SER A 6 -18.22 -11.56 -15.68
N SER A 7 -17.29 -10.76 -16.23
CA SER A 7 -16.56 -11.07 -17.46
C SER A 7 -15.05 -10.82 -17.32
N ASP A 8 -14.25 -11.55 -18.07
CA ASP A 8 -12.80 -11.35 -18.22
C ASP A 8 -12.40 -10.58 -19.50
N LYS A 9 -13.37 -10.20 -20.33
CA LYS A 9 -13.19 -9.45 -21.58
C LYS A 9 -14.30 -8.42 -21.79
N TYR A 10 -13.96 -7.33 -22.49
CA TYR A 10 -14.87 -6.21 -22.72
C TYR A 10 -14.79 -5.64 -24.13
N THR A 11 -15.95 -5.41 -24.74
CA THR A 11 -16.10 -4.91 -26.11
C THR A 11 -15.90 -3.38 -26.21
N PRO A 12 -15.58 -2.84 -27.41
CA PRO A 12 -15.55 -1.40 -27.65
C PRO A 12 -16.87 -0.67 -27.31
N GLN A 13 -18.02 -1.32 -27.54
CA GLN A 13 -19.33 -0.77 -27.19
C GLN A 13 -19.50 -0.64 -25.67
N GLN A 14 -19.10 -1.65 -24.89
CA GLN A 14 -19.11 -1.59 -23.42
C GLN A 14 -18.19 -0.47 -22.91
N ARG A 15 -16.97 -0.36 -23.44
CA ARG A 15 -16.02 0.72 -23.09
C ARG A 15 -16.61 2.11 -23.38
N THR A 16 -17.32 2.26 -24.50
CA THR A 16 -17.97 3.52 -24.88
C THR A 16 -19.10 3.89 -23.93
N LYS A 17 -20.01 2.94 -23.63
CA LYS A 17 -21.11 3.13 -22.67
C LYS A 17 -20.57 3.44 -21.26
N TYR A 18 -19.55 2.70 -20.80
CA TYR A 18 -18.93 2.92 -19.51
C TYR A 18 -18.34 4.34 -19.40
N ARG A 19 -17.62 4.81 -20.44
CA ARG A 19 -17.04 6.16 -20.44
C ARG A 19 -18.10 7.25 -20.35
N GLN A 20 -19.25 7.07 -20.99
CA GLN A 20 -20.38 8.00 -20.86
C GLN A 20 -20.89 8.03 -19.41
N ARG A 21 -21.20 6.86 -18.84
CA ARG A 21 -21.70 6.74 -17.47
C ARG A 21 -20.70 7.23 -16.42
N LEU A 22 -19.40 7.02 -16.64
CA LEU A 22 -18.33 7.53 -15.78
C LEU A 22 -18.33 9.06 -15.68
N ARG A 23 -18.65 9.77 -16.78
CA ARG A 23 -18.78 11.23 -16.78
C ARG A 23 -20.04 11.67 -16.05
N GLU A 24 -21.16 10.98 -16.26
CA GLU A 24 -22.42 11.23 -15.54
C GLU A 24 -22.24 11.04 -14.02
N ASP A 25 -21.51 10.00 -13.60
CA ASP A 25 -21.16 9.79 -12.18
C ASP A 25 -20.28 10.93 -11.65
N LEU A 26 -19.30 11.41 -12.41
CA LEU A 26 -18.45 12.53 -12.00
C LEU A 26 -19.24 13.83 -11.82
N GLU A 27 -20.16 14.14 -12.73
CA GLU A 27 -21.06 15.29 -12.62
C GLU A 27 -21.99 15.16 -11.40
N THR A 28 -22.52 13.96 -11.16
CA THR A 28 -23.34 13.66 -9.98
C THR A 28 -22.54 13.82 -8.69
N PHE A 29 -21.27 13.41 -8.68
CA PHE A 29 -20.37 13.55 -7.55
C PHE A 29 -20.10 15.03 -7.22
N ASP A 30 -19.84 15.87 -8.22
CA ASP A 30 -19.65 17.32 -8.02
C ASP A 30 -20.88 17.95 -7.35
N GLN A 31 -22.08 17.69 -7.88
CA GLN A 31 -23.33 18.20 -7.31
C GLN A 31 -23.54 17.72 -5.87
N HIS A 32 -23.20 16.46 -5.59
CA HIS A 32 -23.32 15.87 -4.26
C HIS A 32 -22.36 16.53 -3.26
N LEU A 33 -21.10 16.76 -3.64
CA LEU A 33 -20.10 17.43 -2.79
C LEU A 33 -20.54 18.83 -2.33
N GLN A 34 -21.30 19.55 -3.16
CA GLN A 34 -21.74 20.92 -2.88
C GLN A 34 -22.92 20.99 -1.90
N THR A 35 -23.77 19.96 -1.85
CA THR A 35 -25.08 20.03 -1.20
C THR A 35 -25.28 19.02 -0.07
N ALA A 36 -24.45 17.98 0.00
CA ALA A 36 -24.67 16.85 0.90
C ALA A 36 -24.00 16.99 2.26
N LYS A 37 -24.58 16.27 3.22
CA LYS A 37 -23.95 15.99 4.52
C LYS A 37 -23.16 14.69 4.42
N PHE A 38 -21.99 14.68 5.06
CA PHE A 38 -21.09 13.53 5.10
C PHE A 38 -20.85 13.09 6.54
N ILE A 39 -20.65 11.79 6.75
CA ILE A 39 -20.13 11.27 8.02
C ILE A 39 -18.68 11.72 8.15
N ASN A 40 -18.34 12.32 9.29
CA ASN A 40 -17.02 12.89 9.54
C ASN A 40 -16.52 12.64 10.97
N HIS A 41 -16.75 11.44 11.51
CA HIS A 41 -16.30 11.08 12.86
C HIS A 41 -14.78 10.97 12.99
N GLY A 42 -14.03 11.02 11.89
CA GLY A 42 -12.57 10.93 11.90
C GLY A 42 -12.06 9.53 12.20
N THR A 43 -12.85 8.50 11.87
CA THR A 43 -12.47 7.11 12.11
C THR A 43 -11.27 6.70 11.26
N ILE A 44 -10.52 5.75 11.81
CA ILE A 44 -9.39 5.10 11.16
C ILE A 44 -9.73 3.64 10.86
N GLY A 45 -9.06 3.05 9.88
CA GLY A 45 -9.19 1.64 9.52
C GLY A 45 -7.92 1.15 8.83
N LEU A 46 -7.78 -0.17 8.66
CA LEU A 46 -6.57 -0.77 8.12
C LEU A 46 -6.89 -2.01 7.27
N GLU A 47 -6.31 -2.10 6.08
CA GLU A 47 -6.25 -3.33 5.26
C GLU A 47 -4.80 -3.85 5.35
N LEU A 48 -4.60 -5.17 5.46
CA LEU A 48 -3.27 -5.79 5.53
C LEU A 48 -3.22 -7.03 4.65
N GLU A 49 -2.29 -7.01 3.69
CA GLU A 49 -2.00 -8.12 2.79
C GLU A 49 -0.85 -8.97 3.35
N LEU A 50 -0.93 -10.29 3.18
CA LEU A 50 0.02 -11.26 3.73
C LEU A 50 0.51 -12.20 2.63
N ASN A 51 1.70 -12.77 2.84
CA ASN A 51 2.21 -13.87 2.03
C ASN A 51 2.05 -15.19 2.77
N LEU A 52 1.67 -16.24 2.07
CA LEU A 52 1.65 -17.61 2.55
C LEU A 52 2.90 -18.34 2.05
N VAL A 53 3.56 -19.06 2.95
CA VAL A 53 4.79 -19.82 2.65
C VAL A 53 4.73 -21.25 3.15
N ASP A 54 5.47 -22.14 2.50
CA ASP A 54 5.66 -23.52 2.94
C ASP A 54 6.79 -23.66 3.97
N GLU A 55 7.10 -24.89 4.39
CA GLU A 55 8.20 -25.19 5.34
C GLU A 55 9.60 -24.80 4.82
N GLN A 56 9.76 -24.73 3.50
CA GLN A 56 10.98 -24.28 2.82
C GLN A 56 10.99 -22.76 2.61
N MET A 57 10.02 -22.05 3.18
CA MET A 57 9.80 -20.61 3.07
C MET A 57 9.54 -20.17 1.62
N GLN A 58 9.15 -21.07 0.71
CA GLN A 58 8.75 -20.72 -0.66
C GLN A 58 7.29 -20.25 -0.69
N PRO A 59 6.87 -19.47 -1.70
CA PRO A 59 5.46 -19.08 -1.82
C PRO A 59 4.56 -20.32 -1.89
N ALA A 60 3.50 -20.34 -1.07
CA ALA A 60 2.57 -21.47 -0.98
C ALA A 60 1.19 -21.07 -1.49
N LEU A 61 0.68 -21.78 -2.51
CA LEU A 61 -0.62 -21.54 -3.16
C LEU A 61 -1.81 -21.99 -2.29
N LEU A 62 -1.86 -21.50 -1.05
CA LEU A 62 -2.77 -21.94 0.00
C LEU A 62 -3.90 -20.93 0.29
N ALA A 63 -3.95 -19.78 -0.39
CA ALA A 63 -4.88 -18.70 -0.04
C ALA A 63 -6.34 -19.16 0.05
N ARG A 64 -6.79 -19.92 -0.96
CA ARG A 64 -8.15 -20.47 -0.96
C ARG A 64 -8.40 -21.42 0.22
N GLN A 65 -7.45 -22.31 0.53
CA GLN A 65 -7.60 -23.26 1.62
C GLN A 65 -7.67 -22.54 2.97
N VAL A 66 -6.81 -21.54 3.17
CA VAL A 66 -6.81 -20.69 4.36
C VAL A 66 -8.14 -19.96 4.53
N LEU A 67 -8.66 -19.33 3.47
CA LEU A 67 -9.93 -18.62 3.50
C LEU A 67 -11.13 -19.57 3.73
N ASP A 68 -11.09 -20.77 3.13
CA ASP A 68 -12.10 -21.82 3.32
C ASP A 68 -12.12 -22.36 4.76
N ILE A 69 -11.01 -22.27 5.50
CA ILE A 69 -10.94 -22.62 6.93
C ILE A 69 -11.54 -21.50 7.79
N ILE A 70 -11.18 -20.24 7.52
CA ILE A 70 -11.60 -19.07 8.32
C ILE A 70 -13.10 -18.77 8.16
N LYS A 71 -13.62 -18.76 6.92
CA LYS A 71 -15.03 -18.48 6.56
C LYS A 71 -15.61 -17.20 7.19
N ASP A 72 -14.89 -16.10 7.05
CA ASP A 72 -15.25 -14.79 7.61
C ASP A 72 -15.02 -13.71 6.53
N ASP A 73 -15.93 -12.73 6.44
CA ASP A 73 -15.93 -11.71 5.40
C ASP A 73 -14.91 -10.59 5.61
N GLU A 74 -14.27 -10.56 6.80
CA GLU A 74 -13.11 -9.73 7.08
C GLU A 74 -11.85 -10.17 6.31
N TYR A 75 -11.86 -11.36 5.69
CA TYR A 75 -10.72 -11.94 4.98
C TYR A 75 -11.03 -12.17 3.51
N GLN A 76 -10.09 -11.80 2.64
CA GLN A 76 -10.30 -11.84 1.19
C GLN A 76 -9.11 -12.44 0.46
N SER A 77 -9.39 -12.98 -0.73
CA SER A 77 -8.37 -13.41 -1.68
C SER A 77 -7.73 -12.19 -2.33
N GLU A 78 -6.43 -12.27 -2.55
CA GLU A 78 -5.69 -11.31 -3.37
C GLU A 78 -5.39 -11.89 -4.76
N ILE A 79 -4.80 -11.07 -5.63
CA ILE A 79 -4.46 -11.50 -6.99
C ILE A 79 -3.54 -12.73 -7.03
N GLY A 80 -2.60 -12.83 -6.10
CA GLY A 80 -1.76 -14.00 -5.92
C GLY A 80 -2.49 -15.07 -5.11
N ALA A 81 -2.49 -16.31 -5.60
CA ALA A 81 -3.05 -17.47 -4.91
C ALA A 81 -2.26 -17.90 -3.65
N TYR A 82 -1.18 -17.17 -3.34
CA TYR A 82 -0.38 -17.26 -2.13
C TYR A 82 -0.53 -16.01 -1.24
N ASN A 83 -1.47 -15.12 -1.54
CA ASN A 83 -1.74 -13.91 -0.77
C ASN A 83 -3.15 -13.93 -0.19
N VAL A 84 -3.28 -13.41 1.02
CA VAL A 84 -4.57 -13.17 1.68
C VAL A 84 -4.57 -11.77 2.27
N GLU A 85 -5.74 -11.13 2.27
CA GLU A 85 -5.96 -9.83 2.89
C GLU A 85 -6.82 -9.99 4.15
N LEU A 86 -6.53 -9.22 5.20
CA LEU A 86 -7.44 -8.98 6.32
C LEU A 86 -7.85 -7.51 6.38
N ASN A 87 -9.09 -7.28 6.80
CA ASN A 87 -9.68 -5.97 6.98
C ASN A 87 -9.94 -5.71 8.46
N HIS A 88 -9.31 -4.67 9.01
CA HIS A 88 -9.62 -4.19 10.36
C HIS A 88 -10.83 -3.25 10.32
N PRO A 89 -11.86 -3.46 11.15
CA PRO A 89 -13.04 -2.61 11.17
C PRO A 89 -12.70 -1.17 11.58
N PRO A 90 -13.49 -0.17 11.16
CA PRO A 90 -13.24 1.22 11.55
C PRO A 90 -13.33 1.42 13.07
N LEU A 91 -12.41 2.21 13.63
CA LEU A 91 -12.45 2.63 15.03
C LEU A 91 -12.10 4.13 15.19
N SER A 92 -12.33 4.68 16.38
CA SER A 92 -11.74 5.97 16.77
C SER A 92 -10.30 5.77 17.20
N VAL A 93 -9.40 6.65 16.79
CA VAL A 93 -8.00 6.63 17.26
C VAL A 93 -7.86 7.12 18.71
N SER A 94 -8.82 7.93 19.20
CA SER A 94 -8.77 8.55 20.52
C SER A 94 -8.77 7.54 21.67
N GLY A 95 -8.24 7.96 22.81
CA GLY A 95 -7.99 7.15 24.00
C GLY A 95 -7.10 5.96 23.69
N ASP A 96 -7.65 4.77 23.93
CA ASP A 96 -7.02 3.47 23.73
C ASP A 96 -7.05 2.96 22.28
N GLY A 97 -7.43 3.81 21.31
CA GLY A 97 -7.67 3.40 19.92
C GLY A 97 -6.47 2.66 19.28
N LEU A 98 -5.24 3.11 19.52
CA LEU A 98 -4.05 2.41 19.02
C LEU A 98 -3.88 1.01 19.62
N ARG A 99 -4.22 0.84 20.91
CA ARG A 99 -4.20 -0.47 21.60
C ARG A 99 -5.25 -1.41 21.00
N ARG A 100 -6.47 -0.93 20.79
CA ARG A 100 -7.54 -1.70 20.15
C ARG A 100 -7.20 -2.10 18.71
N MET A 101 -6.55 -1.21 17.95
CA MET A 101 -6.03 -1.53 16.63
C MET A 101 -4.97 -2.64 16.70
N HIS A 102 -4.03 -2.55 17.64
CA HIS A 102 -3.02 -3.60 17.85
C HIS A 102 -3.68 -4.95 18.15
N GLU A 103 -4.54 -5.02 19.17
CA GLU A 103 -5.23 -6.25 19.57
C GLU A 103 -6.09 -6.82 18.43
N GLY A 104 -6.79 -5.95 17.70
CA GLY A 104 -7.64 -6.34 16.58
C GLY A 104 -6.87 -6.89 15.37
N ILE A 105 -5.67 -6.35 15.09
CA ILE A 105 -4.79 -6.90 14.04
C ILE A 105 -4.16 -8.21 14.51
N ALA A 106 -3.70 -8.28 15.77
CA ALA A 106 -3.09 -9.47 16.33
C ALA A 106 -4.05 -10.68 16.34
N ASP A 107 -5.31 -10.48 16.73
CA ASP A 107 -6.34 -11.54 16.67
C ASP A 107 -6.54 -12.04 15.24
N ARG A 108 -6.74 -11.12 14.29
CA ARG A 108 -6.99 -11.46 12.88
C ARG A 108 -5.80 -12.16 12.23
N PHE A 109 -4.60 -11.65 12.47
CA PHE A 109 -3.36 -12.29 12.02
C PHE A 109 -3.20 -13.68 12.64
N GLY A 110 -3.52 -13.84 13.93
CA GLY A 110 -3.52 -15.14 14.62
C GLY A 110 -4.42 -16.17 13.97
N ARG A 111 -5.63 -15.79 13.54
CA ARG A 111 -6.56 -16.67 12.81
C ARG A 111 -6.00 -17.12 11.47
N ILE A 112 -5.41 -16.21 10.70
CA ILE A 112 -4.74 -16.55 9.43
C ILE A 112 -3.56 -17.48 9.68
N GLN A 113 -2.75 -17.20 10.69
CA GLN A 113 -1.59 -18.02 11.02
C GLN A 113 -2.00 -19.43 11.45
N GLN A 114 -3.09 -19.58 12.19
CA GLN A 114 -3.65 -20.89 12.56
C GLN A 114 -4.19 -21.64 11.33
N ALA A 115 -4.98 -20.98 10.50
CA ALA A 115 -5.53 -21.58 9.28
C ALA A 115 -4.42 -21.96 8.27
N ALA A 116 -3.38 -21.14 8.15
CA ALA A 116 -2.19 -21.45 7.35
C ALA A 116 -1.47 -22.70 7.88
N GLN A 117 -1.31 -22.84 9.20
CA GLN A 117 -0.68 -24.02 9.80
C GLN A 117 -1.52 -25.29 9.56
N GLU A 118 -2.85 -25.21 9.67
CA GLU A 118 -3.74 -26.32 9.34
C GLU A 118 -3.64 -26.72 7.85
N ALA A 119 -3.43 -25.75 6.96
CA ALA A 119 -3.20 -25.97 5.54
C ALA A 119 -1.74 -26.36 5.18
N GLY A 120 -0.83 -26.48 6.15
CA GLY A 120 0.57 -26.89 5.94
C GLY A 120 1.53 -25.76 5.57
N GLY A 121 1.23 -24.52 5.93
CA GLY A 121 2.08 -23.35 5.67
C GLY A 121 2.11 -22.33 6.81
N HIS A 122 2.65 -21.14 6.53
CA HIS A 122 2.78 -20.02 7.47
C HIS A 122 2.42 -18.69 6.80
N ALA A 123 2.04 -17.69 7.61
CA ALA A 123 1.72 -16.36 7.13
C ALA A 123 2.84 -15.36 7.49
N LEU A 124 3.17 -14.49 6.53
CA LEU A 124 4.21 -13.46 6.67
C LEU A 124 3.68 -12.08 6.30
N MET A 125 3.84 -11.14 7.23
CA MET A 125 3.67 -9.71 7.02
C MET A 125 4.98 -9.14 6.45
N ILE A 126 5.19 -9.23 5.13
CA ILE A 126 6.44 -8.77 4.48
C ILE A 126 6.17 -8.18 3.11
N GLY A 127 6.69 -6.98 2.82
CA GLY A 127 6.32 -6.25 1.61
C GLY A 127 6.56 -7.02 0.30
N THR A 128 7.72 -7.67 0.17
CA THR A 128 8.00 -8.60 -0.94
C THR A 128 8.63 -9.86 -0.39
N LEU A 129 8.06 -11.01 -0.74
CA LEU A 129 8.55 -12.30 -0.29
C LEU A 129 9.93 -12.60 -0.93
N PRO A 130 11.02 -12.68 -0.14
CA PRO A 130 12.38 -12.74 -0.68
C PRO A 130 12.70 -14.01 -1.48
N THR A 131 11.93 -15.08 -1.25
CA THR A 131 12.11 -16.42 -1.82
C THR A 131 11.33 -16.63 -3.11
N THR A 132 10.48 -15.70 -3.52
CA THR A 132 9.80 -15.77 -4.82
C THR A 132 10.82 -15.81 -5.95
N THR A 133 10.62 -16.70 -6.91
CA THR A 133 11.51 -16.89 -8.07
C THR A 133 10.81 -16.57 -9.38
N THR A 134 11.60 -16.41 -10.45
CA THR A 134 11.05 -16.21 -11.79
C THR A 134 10.22 -17.42 -12.21
N GLU A 135 10.69 -18.63 -11.94
CA GLU A 135 10.01 -19.88 -12.30
C GLU A 135 8.64 -20.00 -11.62
N PHE A 136 8.51 -19.54 -10.37
CA PHE A 136 7.23 -19.50 -9.68
C PHE A 136 6.24 -18.52 -10.35
N LEU A 137 6.72 -17.34 -10.76
CA LEU A 137 5.87 -16.34 -11.42
C LEU A 137 5.54 -16.67 -12.89
N GLU A 138 6.31 -17.56 -13.52
CA GLU A 138 6.00 -18.09 -14.86
C GLU A 138 4.92 -19.19 -14.82
N ASP A 139 4.69 -19.82 -13.67
CA ASP A 139 3.64 -20.82 -13.50
C ASP A 139 2.27 -20.13 -13.39
N PRO A 140 1.31 -20.39 -14.31
CA PRO A 140 -0.02 -19.75 -14.28
C PRO A 140 -0.82 -20.01 -13.00
N ALA A 141 -0.43 -20.98 -12.17
CA ALA A 141 -1.02 -21.24 -10.87
C ALA A 141 -0.74 -20.14 -9.83
N TRP A 142 0.17 -19.19 -10.11
CA TRP A 142 0.44 -18.04 -9.23
C TRP A 142 -0.83 -17.20 -8.97
N MET A 143 -1.75 -17.13 -9.94
CA MET A 143 -2.91 -16.23 -9.91
C MET A 143 -4.15 -16.90 -9.31
N THR A 144 -4.83 -16.16 -8.42
CA THR A 144 -6.14 -16.56 -7.90
C THR A 144 -7.16 -16.75 -9.03
N PRO A 145 -7.90 -17.87 -9.09
CA PRO A 145 -8.75 -18.21 -10.24
C PRO A 145 -10.09 -17.45 -10.27
N GLU A 146 -10.06 -16.13 -10.20
CA GLU A 146 -11.23 -15.25 -10.26
C GLU A 146 -11.27 -14.41 -11.54
N ASN A 147 -12.49 -14.10 -12.02
CA ASN A 147 -12.68 -13.35 -13.26
C ASN A 147 -12.06 -11.95 -13.19
N ARG A 148 -12.08 -11.30 -12.01
CA ARG A 148 -11.53 -9.95 -11.81
C ARG A 148 -10.04 -9.88 -12.14
N TYR A 149 -9.26 -10.82 -11.63
CA TYR A 149 -7.82 -10.88 -11.84
C TYR A 149 -7.47 -11.23 -13.30
N ARG A 150 -8.21 -12.15 -13.91
CA ARG A 150 -8.08 -12.44 -15.35
C ARG A 150 -8.42 -11.23 -16.22
N ALA A 151 -9.52 -10.52 -15.91
CA ALA A 151 -9.94 -9.32 -16.62
C ALA A 151 -8.88 -8.21 -16.57
N LEU A 152 -8.30 -8.02 -15.39
CA LEU A 152 -7.24 -7.06 -15.14
C LEU A 152 -5.99 -7.42 -15.96
N ASN A 153 -5.53 -8.67 -15.86
CA ASN A 153 -4.40 -9.18 -16.64
C ASN A 153 -4.60 -8.97 -18.14
N HIS A 154 -5.72 -9.46 -18.69
CA HIS A 154 -6.03 -9.32 -20.11
C HIS A 154 -6.04 -7.86 -20.54
N THR A 155 -6.71 -6.97 -19.80
CA THR A 155 -6.84 -5.58 -20.23
C THR A 155 -5.52 -4.82 -20.13
N ILE A 156 -4.68 -5.10 -19.14
CA ILE A 156 -3.34 -4.50 -19.04
C ILE A 156 -2.49 -4.94 -20.22
N LEU A 157 -2.43 -6.24 -20.50
CA LEU A 157 -1.65 -6.79 -21.61
C LEU A 157 -2.16 -6.31 -22.97
N GLU A 158 -3.48 -6.29 -23.19
CA GLU A 158 -4.09 -5.74 -24.41
C GLU A 158 -3.77 -4.25 -24.59
N SER A 159 -3.81 -3.46 -23.51
CA SER A 159 -3.50 -2.03 -23.58
C SER A 159 -2.01 -1.76 -23.78
N ARG A 160 -1.14 -2.61 -23.21
CA ARG A 160 0.32 -2.50 -23.30
C ARG A 160 0.82 -2.97 -24.68
N GLY A 161 0.32 -4.10 -25.18
CA GLY A 161 0.71 -4.70 -26.46
C GLY A 161 2.09 -5.36 -26.49
N GLU A 162 2.77 -5.48 -25.35
CA GLU A 162 4.12 -6.06 -25.18
C GLU A 162 4.23 -6.82 -23.84
N LEU A 163 5.33 -7.55 -23.65
CA LEU A 163 5.62 -8.27 -22.40
C LEU A 163 5.73 -7.30 -21.21
N VAL A 164 5.47 -7.83 -20.01
CA VAL A 164 5.67 -7.08 -18.77
C VAL A 164 7.15 -7.05 -18.43
N GLY A 165 7.83 -5.96 -18.75
CA GLY A 165 9.23 -5.72 -18.39
C GLY A 165 9.38 -5.14 -16.98
N ILE A 166 10.20 -5.78 -16.14
CA ILE A 166 10.68 -5.25 -14.87
C ILE A 166 12.16 -4.93 -15.02
N ASP A 167 12.55 -3.66 -14.86
CA ASP A 167 13.92 -3.13 -14.88
C ASP A 167 14.14 -2.26 -13.65
N VAL A 168 14.85 -2.81 -12.67
CA VAL A 168 15.11 -2.17 -11.38
C VAL A 168 16.58 -2.37 -11.01
N SER A 169 17.22 -1.28 -10.60
CA SER A 169 18.63 -1.26 -10.17
C SER A 169 18.73 -0.78 -8.73
N GLY A 170 19.54 -1.47 -7.94
CA GLY A 170 20.02 -1.11 -6.59
C GLY A 170 21.45 -1.61 -6.42
N ASP A 171 21.74 -2.28 -5.30
CA ASP A 171 23.05 -2.95 -5.08
C ASP A 171 23.30 -4.06 -6.11
N GLU A 172 22.24 -4.73 -6.51
CA GLU A 172 22.17 -5.67 -7.62
C GLU A 172 21.20 -5.10 -8.68
N TYR A 173 21.01 -5.83 -9.78
CA TYR A 173 20.11 -5.42 -10.85
C TYR A 173 19.19 -6.56 -11.26
N CYS A 174 17.95 -6.20 -11.60
CA CYS A 174 16.93 -7.09 -12.13
C CYS A 174 16.40 -6.52 -13.45
N ARG A 175 16.55 -7.29 -14.54
CA ARG A 175 15.82 -7.10 -15.78
C ARG A 175 15.18 -8.41 -16.20
N GLN A 176 13.87 -8.48 -16.13
CA GLN A 176 13.09 -9.66 -16.49
C GLN A 176 11.85 -9.29 -17.29
N HIS A 177 11.35 -10.23 -18.09
CA HIS A 177 10.12 -10.07 -18.84
C HIS A 177 9.15 -11.20 -18.47
N PHE A 178 7.89 -10.84 -18.26
CA PHE A 178 6.82 -11.75 -17.91
C PHE A 178 5.72 -11.71 -18.98
N THR A 179 5.04 -12.83 -19.17
CA THR A 179 3.91 -12.94 -20.12
C THR A 179 2.62 -12.35 -19.57
N ASP A 180 2.57 -12.08 -18.27
CA ASP A 180 1.42 -11.56 -17.55
C ASP A 180 1.85 -10.60 -16.43
N ILE A 181 0.88 -10.17 -15.63
CA ILE A 181 1.10 -9.24 -14.51
C ILE A 181 1.62 -9.90 -13.22
N ALA A 182 2.10 -11.14 -13.25
CA ALA A 182 2.57 -11.89 -12.07
C ALA A 182 3.45 -11.11 -11.08
N PRO A 183 4.41 -10.25 -11.51
CA PRO A 183 5.25 -9.50 -10.59
C PRO A 183 4.46 -8.61 -9.61
N GLU A 184 3.24 -8.21 -9.97
CA GLU A 184 2.38 -7.42 -9.09
C GLU A 184 1.97 -8.18 -7.82
N SER A 185 1.72 -9.49 -7.91
CA SER A 185 1.38 -10.32 -6.74
C SER A 185 2.45 -10.33 -5.65
N THR A 186 3.70 -9.96 -6.00
CA THR A 186 4.81 -9.91 -5.05
C THR A 186 4.78 -8.68 -4.14
N CYS A 187 3.81 -7.78 -4.33
CA CYS A 187 3.71 -6.50 -3.63
C CYS A 187 2.60 -6.54 -2.58
N THR A 188 2.92 -6.92 -1.34
CA THR A 188 1.95 -6.85 -0.23
C THR A 188 2.11 -5.56 0.59
N SER A 189 1.01 -5.02 1.07
CA SER A 189 0.94 -3.71 1.71
C SER A 189 0.16 -3.72 3.02
N MET A 190 0.39 -2.68 3.82
CA MET A 190 -0.59 -2.21 4.80
C MET A 190 -1.20 -0.91 4.26
N GLN A 191 -2.52 -0.80 4.34
CA GLN A 191 -3.27 0.35 3.82
C GLN A 191 -3.99 1.05 4.97
N LEU A 192 -3.65 2.31 5.23
CA LEU A 192 -4.23 3.09 6.32
C LEU A 192 -5.36 3.98 5.81
N HIS A 193 -6.54 3.83 6.40
CA HIS A 193 -7.69 4.67 6.10
C HIS A 193 -7.84 5.79 7.14
N LEU A 194 -8.17 6.98 6.65
CA LEU A 194 -8.57 8.12 7.46
C LEU A 194 -9.88 8.69 6.89
N GLN A 195 -10.96 8.66 7.67
CA GLN A 195 -12.21 9.33 7.30
C GLN A 195 -12.06 10.85 7.45
N VAL A 196 -12.40 11.60 6.41
CA VAL A 196 -12.23 13.06 6.38
C VAL A 196 -13.48 13.74 5.84
N ALA A 197 -13.86 14.88 6.43
CA ALA A 197 -14.90 15.74 5.88
C ALA A 197 -14.46 16.34 4.52
N PRO A 198 -15.36 16.55 3.55
CA PRO A 198 -15.00 17.11 2.23
C PRO A 198 -14.17 18.39 2.28
N ASN A 199 -14.51 19.32 3.17
CA ASN A 199 -13.81 20.60 3.33
C ASN A 199 -12.42 20.51 3.99
N ARG A 200 -12.09 19.36 4.59
CA ARG A 200 -10.78 19.07 5.21
C ARG A 200 -9.96 18.08 4.40
N PHE A 201 -10.56 17.49 3.36
CA PHE A 201 -9.91 16.49 2.51
C PHE A 201 -8.61 16.98 1.87
N PRO A 202 -8.53 18.20 1.30
CA PRO A 202 -7.32 18.71 0.69
C PRO A 202 -6.15 18.77 1.68
N ASP A 203 -6.41 19.25 2.90
CA ASP A 203 -5.41 19.37 3.95
C ASP A 203 -4.86 18.00 4.36
N ALA A 204 -5.76 17.04 4.59
CA ALA A 204 -5.39 15.68 4.96
C ALA A 204 -4.58 15.00 3.84
N TRP A 205 -5.05 15.07 2.59
CA TRP A 205 -4.36 14.44 1.46
C TRP A 205 -3.00 15.09 1.17
N ASN A 206 -2.92 16.43 1.20
CA ASN A 206 -1.66 17.15 0.99
C ASN A 206 -0.65 16.85 2.12
N ALA A 207 -1.12 16.74 3.37
CA ALA A 207 -0.28 16.28 4.48
C ALA A 207 0.23 14.85 4.28
N SER A 208 -0.64 13.91 3.90
CA SER A 208 -0.28 12.52 3.60
C SER A 208 0.74 12.41 2.47
N GLN A 209 0.65 13.30 1.47
CA GLN A 209 1.59 13.37 0.35
C GLN A 209 2.93 14.00 0.74
N ALA A 210 2.93 15.05 1.59
CA ALA A 210 4.15 15.67 2.07
C ALA A 210 5.00 14.70 2.92
N ILE A 211 4.36 13.88 3.75
CA ILE A 211 5.05 12.92 4.63
C ILE A 211 5.35 11.57 3.98
N ALA A 212 4.88 11.33 2.74
CA ALA A 212 5.00 10.05 2.05
C ALA A 212 6.44 9.52 1.95
N GLY A 213 7.43 10.38 1.72
CA GLY A 213 8.83 9.97 1.68
C GLY A 213 9.40 9.52 3.01
N VAL A 214 9.04 10.21 4.09
CA VAL A 214 9.44 9.83 5.45
C VAL A 214 8.83 8.48 5.84
N GLN A 215 7.54 8.27 5.52
CA GLN A 215 6.88 6.99 5.75
C GLN A 215 7.54 5.85 4.96
N ALA A 216 7.81 6.06 3.66
CA ALA A 216 8.49 5.06 2.83
C ALA A 216 9.86 4.70 3.39
N ALA A 217 10.60 5.67 3.94
CA ALA A 217 11.90 5.43 4.56
C ALA A 217 11.80 4.64 5.88
N LEU A 218 10.94 5.06 6.80
CA LEU A 218 10.77 4.44 8.12
C LEU A 218 10.17 3.03 8.04
N GLY A 219 9.23 2.85 7.10
CA GLY A 219 8.46 1.62 6.94
C GLY A 219 9.04 0.61 5.97
N ALA A 220 10.13 0.92 5.23
CA ALA A 220 10.62 0.05 4.17
C ALA A 220 10.84 -1.41 4.64
N ASN A 221 10.29 -2.36 3.88
CA ASN A 221 10.29 -3.79 4.23
C ASN A 221 10.23 -4.72 3.00
N SER A 222 10.72 -4.26 1.84
CA SER A 222 10.72 -5.06 0.61
C SER A 222 12.05 -4.95 -0.18
N PRO A 223 13.23 -5.19 0.43
CA PRO A 223 14.52 -4.94 -0.19
C PRO A 223 14.94 -5.97 -1.26
N LEU A 224 14.23 -7.09 -1.34
CA LEU A 224 14.57 -8.24 -2.16
C LEU A 224 13.43 -8.53 -3.14
N PHE A 225 13.75 -8.60 -4.43
CA PHE A 225 12.83 -9.03 -5.49
C PHE A 225 13.53 -10.08 -6.36
N LEU A 226 12.93 -11.26 -6.52
CA LEU A 226 13.55 -12.41 -7.20
C LEU A 226 14.94 -12.75 -6.62
N GLY A 227 15.07 -12.65 -5.29
CA GLY A 227 16.31 -12.86 -4.57
C GLY A 227 17.41 -11.81 -4.75
N ARG A 228 17.12 -10.71 -5.48
CA ARG A 228 18.07 -9.63 -5.80
C ARG A 228 17.90 -8.45 -4.85
N LYS A 229 19.02 -7.90 -4.37
CA LYS A 229 19.10 -6.70 -3.51
C LYS A 229 18.91 -5.44 -4.34
N LEU A 230 17.76 -4.78 -4.22
CA LEU A 230 17.39 -3.65 -5.07
C LEU A 230 17.16 -2.38 -4.21
N TRP A 231 16.01 -1.71 -4.34
CA TRP A 231 15.57 -0.61 -3.47
C TRP A 231 15.13 -1.17 -2.12
N HIS A 232 15.19 -0.37 -1.05
CA HIS A 232 14.70 -0.79 0.27
C HIS A 232 13.18 -1.04 0.27
N GLU A 233 12.45 -0.30 -0.57
CA GLU A 233 11.02 -0.48 -0.84
C GLU A 233 10.78 -0.74 -2.34
N ASN A 234 11.06 -1.97 -2.80
CA ASN A 234 10.98 -2.35 -4.22
C ASN A 234 9.58 -2.38 -4.80
N ARG A 235 8.54 -2.50 -3.96
CA ARG A 235 7.16 -2.48 -4.45
C ARG A 235 6.88 -1.21 -5.25
N VAL A 236 7.53 -0.08 -4.93
CA VAL A 236 7.32 1.17 -5.67
C VAL A 236 7.64 1.00 -7.17
N PRO A 237 8.88 0.64 -7.57
CA PRO A 237 9.17 0.38 -8.98
C PRO A 237 8.54 -0.90 -9.52
N VAL A 238 8.48 -2.00 -8.75
CA VAL A 238 7.93 -3.28 -9.22
C VAL A 238 6.45 -3.14 -9.56
N PHE A 239 5.64 -2.58 -8.67
CA PHE A 239 4.22 -2.38 -8.91
C PHE A 239 3.98 -1.41 -10.07
N THR A 240 4.76 -0.32 -10.13
CA THR A 240 4.64 0.64 -11.24
C THR A 240 4.85 -0.01 -12.60
N GLN A 241 5.83 -0.91 -12.69
CA GLN A 241 6.21 -1.55 -13.96
C GLN A 241 5.37 -2.80 -14.26
N SER A 242 4.88 -3.52 -13.26
CA SER A 242 4.11 -4.76 -13.46
C SER A 242 2.74 -4.54 -14.09
N ILE A 243 2.13 -3.39 -13.80
CA ILE A 243 0.79 -3.03 -14.28
C ILE A 243 0.76 -1.78 -15.18
N ASP A 244 1.92 -1.35 -15.68
CA ASP A 244 1.96 -0.22 -16.62
C ASP A 244 1.24 -0.59 -17.92
N THR A 245 0.40 0.30 -18.40
CA THR A 245 -0.31 0.13 -19.68
C THR A 245 0.34 0.92 -20.80
N ARG A 246 1.44 1.63 -20.52
CA ARG A 246 2.12 2.52 -21.47
C ARG A 246 3.24 1.76 -22.19
N THR A 247 3.35 1.96 -23.50
CA THR A 247 4.57 1.63 -24.25
C THR A 247 5.67 2.66 -23.96
N ARG A 248 6.91 2.36 -24.37
CA ARG A 248 8.05 3.28 -24.24
C ARG A 248 7.80 4.64 -24.87
N GLU A 249 7.09 4.70 -26.00
CA GLU A 249 6.74 5.94 -26.68
C GLU A 249 5.79 6.79 -25.84
N LEU A 250 4.77 6.17 -25.22
CA LEU A 250 3.83 6.87 -24.34
C LEU A 250 4.53 7.38 -23.08
N VAL A 251 5.48 6.61 -22.53
CA VAL A 251 6.35 7.08 -21.44
C VAL A 251 7.16 8.30 -21.87
N ALA A 252 7.79 8.25 -23.04
CA ALA A 252 8.59 9.36 -23.59
C ALA A 252 7.75 10.61 -23.88
N GLN A 253 6.46 10.45 -24.22
CA GLN A 253 5.50 11.53 -24.41
C GLN A 253 4.94 12.11 -23.10
N GLY A 254 5.34 11.56 -21.94
CA GLY A 254 4.86 12.04 -20.65
C GLY A 254 3.42 11.60 -20.30
N VAL A 255 2.92 10.52 -20.91
CA VAL A 255 1.65 9.91 -20.50
C VAL A 255 1.80 9.42 -19.06
N ARG A 256 0.79 9.67 -18.21
CA ARG A 256 0.86 9.38 -16.77
C ARG A 256 0.80 7.86 -16.52
N PRO A 257 1.62 7.31 -15.61
CA PRO A 257 1.43 5.94 -15.15
C PRO A 257 0.15 5.83 -14.32
N ARG A 258 -0.40 4.63 -14.24
CA ARG A 258 -1.55 4.35 -13.35
C ARG A 258 -1.15 4.17 -11.89
N VAL A 259 0.03 3.60 -11.65
CA VAL A 259 0.68 3.67 -10.33
C VAL A 259 1.43 4.98 -10.24
N TRP A 260 0.95 5.91 -9.43
CA TRP A 260 1.57 7.22 -9.44
C TRP A 260 1.39 8.02 -8.17
N PHE A 261 2.35 8.92 -7.95
CA PHE A 261 2.39 9.86 -6.85
C PHE A 261 1.44 11.06 -7.07
N GLY A 262 1.05 11.36 -8.31
CA GLY A 262 0.36 12.60 -8.69
C GLY A 262 1.31 13.64 -9.30
N GLU A 263 0.78 14.83 -9.59
CA GLU A 263 1.53 15.94 -10.23
C GLU A 263 1.37 17.31 -9.55
N ARG A 264 0.47 17.47 -8.57
CA ARG A 264 0.23 18.74 -7.85
C ARG A 264 -0.42 18.53 -6.49
N TRP A 265 -0.31 19.55 -5.63
CA TRP A 265 -1.16 19.70 -4.45
C TRP A 265 -2.61 19.94 -4.88
N ILE A 266 -3.57 19.46 -4.09
CA ILE A 266 -4.99 19.60 -4.40
C ILE A 266 -5.65 20.69 -3.56
N THR A 267 -6.78 21.17 -4.05
CA THR A 267 -7.67 22.12 -3.36
C THR A 267 -9.05 21.54 -3.10
N SER A 268 -9.39 20.41 -3.74
CA SER A 268 -10.62 19.66 -3.53
C SER A 268 -10.36 18.16 -3.72
N VAL A 269 -11.15 17.31 -3.05
CA VAL A 269 -11.21 15.88 -3.36
C VAL A 269 -11.62 15.63 -4.82
N PHE A 270 -12.44 16.53 -5.38
CA PHE A 270 -12.89 16.46 -6.77
C PHE A 270 -11.72 16.46 -7.76
N ASP A 271 -10.64 17.22 -7.47
CA ASP A 271 -9.45 17.28 -8.31
C ASP A 271 -8.91 15.88 -8.63
N LEU A 272 -8.89 14.98 -7.63
CA LEU A 272 -8.36 13.63 -7.79
C LEU A 272 -9.28 12.71 -8.62
N PHE A 273 -10.60 12.81 -8.41
CA PHE A 273 -11.57 12.04 -9.20
C PHE A 273 -11.64 12.55 -10.65
N GLU A 274 -11.59 13.87 -10.85
CA GLU A 274 -11.51 14.47 -12.18
C GLU A 274 -10.24 14.02 -12.92
N GLU A 275 -9.07 14.08 -12.26
CA GLU A 275 -7.82 13.55 -12.82
C GLU A 275 -7.95 12.08 -13.22
N ASN A 276 -8.62 11.27 -12.40
CA ASN A 276 -8.81 9.85 -12.71
C ASN A 276 -9.61 9.67 -14.01
N VAL A 277 -10.72 10.39 -14.16
CA VAL A 277 -11.59 10.33 -15.34
C VAL A 277 -10.93 10.94 -16.58
N ARG A 278 -10.13 11.99 -16.38
CA ARG A 278 -9.49 12.74 -17.46
C ARG A 278 -8.28 12.02 -18.05
N TYR A 279 -7.45 11.40 -17.22
CA TYR A 279 -6.14 10.87 -17.66
C TYR A 279 -6.13 9.37 -17.95
N PHE A 280 -7.07 8.60 -17.38
CA PHE A 280 -6.99 7.13 -17.47
C PHE A 280 -8.22 6.54 -18.16
N SER A 281 -7.97 5.63 -19.10
CA SER A 281 -9.02 4.81 -19.70
C SER A 281 -9.57 3.78 -18.68
N PRO A 282 -10.84 3.38 -18.73
CA PRO A 282 -11.34 2.30 -17.89
C PRO A 282 -10.66 0.95 -18.24
N LEU A 283 -10.08 0.27 -17.24
CA LEU A 283 -9.54 -1.09 -17.41
C LEU A 283 -10.66 -2.14 -17.30
N ILE A 284 -11.56 -1.97 -16.34
CA ILE A 284 -12.63 -2.92 -16.06
C ILE A 284 -13.96 -2.21 -16.31
N PRO A 285 -14.43 -2.09 -17.57
CA PRO A 285 -15.68 -1.43 -17.90
C PRO A 285 -16.91 -2.32 -17.61
N GLU A 286 -17.01 -2.84 -16.39
CA GLU A 286 -18.13 -3.66 -15.93
C GLU A 286 -19.42 -2.82 -15.93
N PRO A 287 -20.50 -3.27 -16.59
CA PRO A 287 -21.76 -2.55 -16.54
C PRO A 287 -22.33 -2.58 -15.12
N GLY A 288 -22.78 -1.42 -14.62
CA GLY A 288 -23.61 -1.37 -13.42
C GLY A 288 -24.90 -2.16 -13.63
N LYS A 289 -25.50 -2.63 -12.53
CA LYS A 289 -26.82 -3.29 -12.58
C LYS A 289 -27.84 -2.27 -13.10
N ASP A 290 -28.50 -2.56 -14.24
CA ASP A 290 -29.39 -1.65 -14.98
C ASP A 290 -30.59 -1.09 -14.17
N LEU A 291 -30.75 -1.48 -12.91
CA LEU A 291 -31.83 -1.08 -11.98
C LEU A 291 -31.38 -0.16 -10.84
N ASP A 292 -30.10 0.21 -10.73
CA ASP A 292 -29.70 1.19 -9.73
C ASP A 292 -29.91 2.60 -10.28
N PRO A 293 -30.94 3.35 -9.83
CA PRO A 293 -31.01 4.75 -10.19
C PRO A 293 -29.73 5.45 -9.71
N LEU A 294 -29.14 6.29 -10.56
CA LEU A 294 -27.95 7.12 -10.26
C LEU A 294 -28.10 7.85 -8.91
N VAL A 295 -29.35 8.12 -8.53
CA VAL A 295 -29.78 8.66 -7.24
C VAL A 295 -30.77 7.65 -6.63
N THR A 296 -30.41 7.01 -5.52
CA THR A 296 -31.45 6.40 -4.68
C THR A 296 -32.33 7.54 -4.22
N HIS A 297 -33.65 7.49 -4.46
CA HIS A 297 -34.54 8.66 -4.38
C HIS A 297 -34.55 9.42 -3.04
N ASN A 298 -33.78 9.01 -2.02
CA ASN A 298 -33.53 9.73 -0.76
C ASN A 298 -32.12 9.49 -0.14
N GLY A 299 -31.13 8.95 -0.85
CA GLY A 299 -29.81 8.60 -0.28
C GLY A 299 -28.61 9.02 -1.15
N PRO A 300 -27.37 8.93 -0.63
CA PRO A 300 -26.16 9.29 -1.38
C PRO A 300 -26.04 8.53 -2.71
N PRO A 301 -25.52 9.15 -3.78
CA PRO A 301 -25.36 8.48 -5.07
C PRO A 301 -24.36 7.33 -4.95
N LYS A 302 -24.63 6.20 -5.60
CA LYS A 302 -23.74 5.03 -5.50
C LYS A 302 -22.43 5.19 -6.25
N LEU A 303 -22.45 5.95 -7.36
CA LEU A 303 -21.28 6.26 -8.19
C LEU A 303 -20.50 5.00 -8.62
N HIS A 304 -21.22 3.98 -9.09
CA HIS A 304 -20.68 2.67 -9.48
C HIS A 304 -19.50 2.78 -10.44
N TYR A 305 -19.67 3.54 -11.53
CA TYR A 305 -18.66 3.67 -12.58
C TYR A 305 -17.46 4.46 -12.06
N LEU A 306 -17.68 5.50 -11.27
CA LEU A 306 -16.60 6.28 -10.67
C LEU A 306 -15.78 5.47 -9.67
N ASN A 307 -16.44 4.72 -8.78
CA ASN A 307 -15.79 3.91 -7.75
C ASN A 307 -14.99 2.74 -8.37
N LEU A 308 -15.59 2.03 -9.34
CA LEU A 308 -14.90 0.96 -10.04
C LEU A 308 -13.69 1.47 -10.84
N HIS A 309 -13.82 2.63 -11.51
CA HIS A 309 -12.71 3.27 -12.21
C HIS A 309 -11.58 3.69 -11.24
N ASN A 310 -11.95 4.30 -10.11
CA ASN A 310 -11.02 4.68 -9.04
C ASN A 310 -10.26 3.48 -8.47
N GLY A 311 -10.90 2.30 -8.42
CA GLY A 311 -10.27 1.03 -8.04
C GLY A 311 -9.20 0.51 -9.01
N THR A 312 -9.06 1.11 -10.20
CA THR A 312 -8.06 0.75 -11.24
C THR A 312 -7.07 1.88 -11.54
N VAL A 313 -6.99 2.86 -10.64
CA VAL A 313 -5.97 3.91 -10.60
C VAL A 313 -5.28 3.85 -9.24
N TRP A 314 -4.04 3.40 -9.22
CA TRP A 314 -3.32 3.06 -7.99
C TRP A 314 -2.45 4.22 -7.52
N ARG A 315 -3.09 5.17 -6.83
CA ARG A 315 -2.38 6.28 -6.17
C ARG A 315 -1.82 5.84 -4.82
N TRP A 316 -0.62 6.29 -4.47
CA TRP A 316 -0.04 6.00 -3.15
C TRP A 316 -0.83 6.60 -1.97
N ASN A 317 -1.53 7.71 -2.21
CA ASN A 317 -2.60 8.22 -1.34
C ASN A 317 -3.87 8.36 -2.20
N ARG A 318 -4.84 7.46 -2.00
CA ARG A 318 -6.03 7.33 -2.85
C ARG A 318 -7.26 7.98 -2.19
N PRO A 319 -8.07 8.75 -2.94
CA PRO A 319 -9.37 9.19 -2.44
C PRO A 319 -10.37 8.05 -2.54
N ILE A 320 -11.14 7.84 -1.48
CA ILE A 320 -12.24 6.89 -1.46
C ILE A 320 -13.52 7.64 -1.20
N TYR A 321 -14.52 7.41 -2.05
CA TYR A 321 -15.91 7.74 -1.80
C TYR A 321 -16.66 6.45 -1.48
N ALA A 322 -17.43 6.47 -0.41
CA ALA A 322 -18.33 5.37 -0.06
C ALA A 322 -19.71 5.95 0.24
N PRO A 323 -20.78 5.47 -0.44
CA PRO A 323 -22.12 6.04 -0.28
C PRO A 323 -22.70 5.84 1.13
N GLY A 324 -22.18 4.88 1.92
CA GLY A 324 -22.70 4.57 3.25
C GLY A 324 -24.14 4.04 3.21
N THR A 325 -24.80 4.02 4.37
CA THR A 325 -26.22 3.65 4.51
C THR A 325 -27.12 4.88 4.51
N GLU A 326 -26.79 5.89 5.32
CA GLU A 326 -27.55 7.14 5.46
C GLU A 326 -26.82 8.35 4.83
N PHE A 327 -25.52 8.48 5.09
CA PHE A 327 -24.66 9.53 4.54
C PHE A 327 -23.40 8.94 3.94
N ALA A 328 -22.91 9.57 2.86
CA ALA A 328 -21.63 9.22 2.28
C ALA A 328 -20.49 9.60 3.21
N HIS A 329 -19.34 8.97 3.00
CA HIS A 329 -18.10 9.37 3.64
C HIS A 329 -16.94 9.34 2.65
N LEU A 330 -15.97 10.20 2.91
CA LEU A 330 -14.72 10.26 2.17
C LEU A 330 -13.59 9.74 3.03
N ARG A 331 -12.63 9.05 2.41
CA ARG A 331 -11.41 8.61 3.08
C ARG A 331 -10.17 8.94 2.26
N VAL A 332 -9.10 9.31 2.95
CA VAL A 332 -7.75 9.17 2.41
C VAL A 332 -7.29 7.76 2.74
N GLU A 333 -6.93 7.00 1.73
CA GLU A 333 -6.33 5.67 1.87
C GLU A 333 -4.84 5.78 1.53
N ASN A 334 -3.98 5.65 2.53
CA ASN A 334 -2.53 5.62 2.40
C ASN A 334 -2.08 4.18 2.11
N ARG A 335 -1.50 3.94 0.93
CA ARG A 335 -1.17 2.60 0.41
C ARG A 335 0.33 2.36 0.24
N LEU A 336 1.16 3.28 0.71
CA LEU A 336 2.59 3.26 0.42
C LEU A 336 3.38 2.31 1.32
N LEU A 337 2.87 1.98 2.51
CA LEU A 337 3.58 1.18 3.49
C LEU A 337 3.52 -0.32 3.11
N PRO A 338 4.63 -1.05 3.23
CA PRO A 338 4.64 -2.51 3.05
C PRO A 338 3.97 -3.20 4.25
N ALA A 339 3.58 -4.46 4.07
CA ALA A 339 3.13 -5.28 5.19
C ALA A 339 4.24 -5.46 6.26
N GLY A 340 3.85 -5.39 7.54
CA GLY A 340 4.67 -5.78 8.69
C GLY A 340 5.82 -4.83 9.06
N PRO A 341 6.88 -5.34 9.73
CA PRO A 341 7.18 -6.75 9.99
C PRO A 341 6.45 -7.38 11.20
N THR A 342 5.91 -6.57 12.10
CA THR A 342 5.14 -7.02 13.29
C THR A 342 3.87 -6.19 13.42
N VAL A 343 2.93 -6.64 14.26
CA VAL A 343 1.74 -5.83 14.58
C VAL A 343 2.16 -4.57 15.33
N THR A 344 3.13 -4.70 16.23
CA THR A 344 3.77 -3.56 16.89
C THR A 344 4.32 -2.53 15.89
N ASP A 345 5.06 -2.94 14.87
CA ASP A 345 5.61 -2.03 13.85
C ASP A 345 4.53 -1.41 12.96
N ILE A 346 3.49 -2.19 12.61
CA ILE A 346 2.32 -1.69 11.85
C ILE A 346 1.66 -0.55 12.62
N VAL A 347 1.38 -0.75 13.91
CA VAL A 347 0.71 0.29 14.73
C VAL A 347 1.63 1.47 15.00
N ALA A 348 2.94 1.26 15.13
CA ALA A 348 3.90 2.35 15.21
C ALA A 348 3.91 3.21 13.93
N ASN A 349 3.84 2.58 12.74
CA ASN A 349 3.69 3.29 11.47
C ASN A 349 2.36 4.06 11.41
N SER A 350 1.27 3.45 11.86
CA SER A 350 -0.06 4.10 11.95
C SER A 350 -0.03 5.33 12.85
N ALA A 351 0.54 5.21 14.05
CA ALA A 351 0.65 6.30 15.01
C ALA A 351 1.44 7.49 14.43
N PHE A 352 2.59 7.21 13.80
CA PHE A 352 3.38 8.25 13.13
C PHE A 352 2.59 8.93 12.00
N TYR A 353 1.92 8.15 11.15
CA TYR A 353 1.12 8.69 10.04
C TYR A 353 -0.01 9.59 10.53
N TYR A 354 -0.87 9.09 11.42
CA TYR A 354 -2.03 9.84 11.89
C TYR A 354 -1.62 11.09 12.68
N GLY A 355 -0.59 11.00 13.52
CA GLY A 355 -0.01 12.14 14.22
C GLY A 355 0.51 13.20 13.25
N MET A 356 1.34 12.82 12.27
CA MET A 356 1.88 13.75 11.30
C MET A 356 0.82 14.38 10.40
N VAL A 357 -0.17 13.60 9.93
CA VAL A 357 -1.26 14.13 9.11
C VAL A 357 -2.08 15.15 9.90
N LYS A 358 -2.41 14.84 11.16
CA LYS A 358 -3.13 15.79 12.02
C LYS A 358 -2.35 17.07 12.21
N TYR A 359 -1.07 16.97 12.58
CA TYR A 359 -0.22 18.12 12.83
C TYR A 359 -0.08 19.01 11.58
N LEU A 360 0.30 18.43 10.45
CA LEU A 360 0.53 19.17 9.20
C LEU A 360 -0.77 19.79 8.64
N ALA A 361 -1.91 19.13 8.80
CA ALA A 361 -3.21 19.66 8.41
C ALA A 361 -3.71 20.78 9.36
N GLY A 362 -3.12 20.91 10.56
CA GLY A 362 -3.41 21.94 11.55
C GLY A 362 -2.52 23.18 11.44
N GLU A 363 -1.43 23.14 10.68
CA GLU A 363 -0.49 24.25 10.56
C GLU A 363 -1.16 25.51 9.99
N THR A 364 -0.95 26.66 10.64
CA THR A 364 -1.41 27.96 10.12
C THR A 364 -0.80 28.29 8.77
N ARG A 365 0.46 27.90 8.55
CA ARG A 365 1.13 27.97 7.25
C ARG A 365 1.47 26.55 6.78
N PRO A 366 0.59 25.93 5.97
CA PRO A 366 0.72 24.52 5.62
C PRO A 366 2.05 24.18 4.96
N VAL A 367 2.59 22.99 5.26
CA VAL A 367 3.84 22.49 4.68
C VAL A 367 3.86 22.55 3.15
N TRP A 368 2.75 22.26 2.46
CA TRP A 368 2.65 22.29 0.99
C TRP A 368 2.70 23.70 0.38
N SER A 369 2.65 24.75 1.19
CA SER A 369 2.95 26.13 0.76
C SER A 369 4.45 26.44 0.73
N ARG A 370 5.27 25.55 1.30
CA ARG A 370 6.73 25.71 1.49
C ARG A 370 7.54 24.56 0.92
N LEU A 371 6.95 23.37 0.83
CA LEU A 371 7.48 22.19 0.15
C LEU A 371 6.88 22.14 -1.26
N THR A 372 7.72 22.12 -2.29
CA THR A 372 7.21 21.95 -3.65
C THR A 372 6.69 20.52 -3.83
N PHE A 373 5.67 20.33 -4.67
CA PHE A 373 5.17 18.98 -4.97
C PHE A 373 6.26 18.10 -5.61
N ALA A 374 7.15 18.71 -6.40
CA ALA A 374 8.30 18.03 -6.98
C ALA A 374 9.26 17.51 -5.90
N ASP A 375 9.57 18.31 -4.87
CA ASP A 375 10.40 17.88 -3.74
C ASP A 375 9.72 16.77 -2.93
N ALA A 376 8.40 16.86 -2.67
CA ALA A 376 7.67 15.79 -2.01
C ALA A 376 7.76 14.46 -2.78
N LYS A 377 7.64 14.52 -4.11
CA LYS A 377 7.82 13.36 -5.00
C LYS A 377 9.25 12.82 -4.97
N GLN A 378 10.26 13.70 -4.96
CA GLN A 378 11.66 13.28 -4.86
C GLN A 378 11.96 12.65 -3.50
N ASN A 379 11.43 13.20 -2.42
CA ASN A 379 11.53 12.62 -1.07
C ASN A 379 10.89 11.23 -1.04
N PHE A 380 9.73 11.04 -1.69
CA PHE A 380 9.09 9.74 -1.82
C PHE A 380 9.98 8.71 -2.51
N LEU A 381 10.55 9.06 -3.67
CA LEU A 381 11.45 8.17 -4.40
C LEU A 381 12.76 7.91 -3.64
N ALA A 382 13.32 8.91 -2.97
CA ALA A 382 14.52 8.78 -2.15
C ALA A 382 14.29 7.85 -0.95
N GLY A 383 13.17 8.04 -0.23
CA GLY A 383 12.78 7.20 0.89
C GLY A 383 12.53 5.75 0.46
N ALA A 384 11.83 5.54 -0.66
CA ALA A 384 11.61 4.19 -1.19
C ALA A 384 12.92 3.52 -1.64
N ARG A 385 13.83 4.27 -2.28
CA ARG A 385 15.10 3.73 -2.77
C ARG A 385 16.06 3.36 -1.63
N SER A 386 16.28 4.29 -0.71
CA SER A 386 17.39 4.24 0.26
C SER A 386 16.94 4.04 1.71
N GLY A 387 15.64 3.92 1.98
CA GLY A 387 15.13 3.71 3.32
C GLY A 387 15.61 4.80 4.30
N LEU A 388 16.08 4.35 5.47
CA LEU A 388 16.65 5.19 6.53
C LEU A 388 17.96 5.90 6.18
N PHE A 389 18.52 5.66 4.99
CA PHE A 389 19.72 6.34 4.47
C PHE A 389 19.37 7.42 3.42
N ALA A 390 18.07 7.69 3.20
CA ALA A 390 17.63 8.75 2.31
C ALA A 390 17.91 10.15 2.88
N ARG A 391 18.19 11.09 1.98
CA ARG A 391 18.19 12.53 2.28
C ARG A 391 16.99 13.19 1.64
N MET A 392 16.36 14.11 2.36
CA MET A 392 15.09 14.74 1.98
C MET A 392 15.22 16.25 1.95
N ASN A 393 14.56 16.87 0.97
CA ASN A 393 14.36 18.32 0.95
C ASN A 393 13.17 18.64 1.87
N TRP A 394 13.42 19.34 2.97
CA TRP A 394 12.38 19.74 3.92
C TRP A 394 12.34 21.26 4.09
N PRO A 395 11.16 21.88 4.22
CA PRO A 395 11.05 23.33 4.39
C PRO A 395 11.90 23.84 5.55
N THR A 396 12.57 24.97 5.35
CA THR A 396 13.44 25.66 6.34
C THR A 396 14.71 24.92 6.76
N LEU A 397 14.78 23.60 6.58
CA LEU A 397 15.94 22.77 6.93
C LEU A 397 16.84 22.47 5.72
N GLY A 398 16.31 22.61 4.50
CA GLY A 398 17.03 22.25 3.29
C GLY A 398 17.14 20.74 3.15
N GLN A 399 18.29 20.24 2.73
CA GLN A 399 18.52 18.81 2.55
C GLN A 399 19.05 18.16 3.84
N ILE A 400 18.27 17.25 4.43
CA ILE A 400 18.53 16.62 5.72
C ILE A 400 18.40 15.09 5.62
N ASP A 401 19.20 14.34 6.39
CA ASP A 401 19.05 12.89 6.52
C ASP A 401 17.70 12.56 7.15
N VAL A 402 16.99 11.55 6.62
CA VAL A 402 15.63 11.23 7.10
C VAL A 402 15.61 10.80 8.57
N ALA A 403 16.66 10.11 9.02
CA ALA A 403 16.79 9.71 10.43
C ALA A 403 16.86 10.95 11.34
N ASP A 404 17.67 11.94 10.97
CA ASP A 404 17.85 13.18 11.75
C ASP A 404 16.57 14.04 11.67
N LEU A 405 15.96 14.15 10.48
CA LEU A 405 14.67 14.82 10.31
C LEU A 405 13.60 14.24 11.25
N VAL A 406 13.52 12.92 11.36
CA VAL A 406 12.55 12.25 12.23
C VAL A 406 12.90 12.49 13.69
N SER A 407 14.12 12.16 14.10
CA SER A 407 14.55 12.20 15.50
C SER A 407 14.62 13.61 16.09
N GLU A 408 14.96 14.62 15.30
CA GLU A 408 15.15 16.00 15.80
C GLU A 408 13.92 16.90 15.61
N HIS A 409 12.97 16.51 14.74
CA HIS A 409 11.84 17.37 14.37
C HIS A 409 10.49 16.65 14.30
N LEU A 410 10.37 15.58 13.52
CA LEU A 410 9.04 15.05 13.19
C LEU A 410 8.41 14.23 14.32
N LEU A 411 9.20 13.62 15.22
CA LEU A 411 8.64 12.89 16.36
C LEU A 411 7.81 13.81 17.27
N ASP A 412 8.33 14.98 17.62
CA ASP A 412 7.61 15.94 18.47
C ASP A 412 6.33 16.45 17.80
N GLN A 413 6.38 16.64 16.47
CA GLN A 413 5.23 17.01 15.66
C GLN A 413 4.16 15.91 15.64
N ALA A 414 4.58 14.65 15.45
CA ALA A 414 3.69 13.50 15.50
C ALA A 414 3.05 13.35 16.88
N ARG A 415 3.82 13.53 17.97
CA ARG A 415 3.29 13.55 19.35
C ARG A 415 2.20 14.61 19.50
N SER A 416 2.48 15.84 19.08
CA SER A 416 1.49 16.93 19.13
C SER A 416 0.22 16.58 18.36
N GLY A 417 0.35 16.02 17.15
CA GLY A 417 -0.81 15.59 16.37
C GLY A 417 -1.61 14.48 17.04
N LEU A 418 -0.97 13.48 17.65
CA LEU A 418 -1.67 12.41 18.38
C LEU A 418 -2.38 12.95 19.64
N ARG A 419 -1.80 13.92 20.34
CA ARG A 419 -2.46 14.62 21.45
C ARG A 419 -3.71 15.36 21.01
N GLU A 420 -3.66 16.03 19.86
CA GLU A 420 -4.83 16.68 19.27
C GLU A 420 -5.89 15.68 18.75
N LEU A 421 -5.52 14.41 18.58
CA LEU A 421 -6.43 13.29 18.32
C LEU A 421 -6.90 12.62 19.62
N GLU A 422 -6.52 13.16 20.78
CA GLU A 422 -6.89 12.67 22.11
C GLU A 422 -6.44 11.22 22.37
N VAL A 423 -5.31 10.79 21.81
CA VAL A 423 -4.70 9.48 22.08
C VAL A 423 -4.06 9.47 23.48
N ASP A 424 -4.17 8.35 24.18
CA ASP A 424 -3.54 8.20 25.51
C ASP A 424 -2.01 8.36 25.43
N GLU A 425 -1.43 9.14 26.36
CA GLU A 425 0.01 9.50 26.33
C GLU A 425 0.94 8.28 26.40
N ASP A 426 0.58 7.22 27.13
CA ASP A 426 1.39 6.00 27.21
C ASP A 426 1.51 5.30 25.85
N LEU A 427 0.45 5.36 25.03
CA LEU A 427 0.45 4.82 23.68
C LEU A 427 1.23 5.71 22.71
N ILE A 428 1.12 7.04 22.84
CA ILE A 428 1.92 8.01 22.08
C ILE A 428 3.41 7.74 22.33
N ASP A 429 3.81 7.64 23.60
CA ASP A 429 5.17 7.39 24.02
C ASP A 429 5.68 6.06 23.50
N TYR A 430 4.96 4.97 23.76
CA TYR A 430 5.36 3.65 23.32
C TYR A 430 5.58 3.54 21.80
N TYR A 431 4.60 3.97 20.99
CA TYR A 431 4.68 3.76 19.53
C TYR A 431 5.62 4.75 18.83
N LEU A 432 5.73 6.00 19.29
CA LEU A 432 6.66 6.96 18.69
C LEU A 432 8.10 6.75 19.16
N ASP A 433 8.33 6.18 20.35
CA ASP A 433 9.67 5.74 20.77
C ASP A 433 10.20 4.64 19.85
N ILE A 434 9.35 3.71 19.41
CA ILE A 434 9.73 2.68 18.42
C ILE A 434 10.16 3.32 17.09
N ILE A 435 9.47 4.39 16.63
CA ILE A 435 9.86 5.14 15.44
C ILE A 435 11.22 5.82 15.64
N GLY A 436 11.42 6.43 16.82
CA GLY A 436 12.69 7.05 17.19
C GLY A 436 13.85 6.06 17.24
N GLU A 437 13.65 4.88 17.83
CA GLU A 437 14.66 3.84 17.89
C GLU A 437 14.98 3.24 16.52
N ARG A 438 13.97 3.09 15.64
CA ARG A 438 14.22 2.71 14.23
C ARG A 438 15.10 3.73 13.52
N ALA A 439 14.83 5.03 13.66
CA ALA A 439 15.65 6.09 13.09
C ALA A 439 17.08 6.07 13.67
N ARG A 440 17.20 5.97 15.00
CA ARG A 440 18.49 5.97 15.73
C ARG A 440 19.38 4.78 15.36
N THR A 441 18.82 3.57 15.33
CA THR A 441 19.55 2.33 15.01
C THR A 441 19.73 2.13 13.50
N ARG A 442 19.04 2.94 12.69
CA ARG A 442 18.89 2.76 11.25
C ARG A 442 18.47 1.34 10.89
N GLN A 443 17.51 0.78 11.63
CA GLN A 443 17.00 -0.58 11.42
C GLN A 443 15.48 -0.57 11.24
N ASN A 444 15.05 -0.71 9.99
CA ASN A 444 13.71 -1.12 9.62
C ASN A 444 13.75 -2.54 9.04
N GLY A 445 12.59 -3.07 8.61
CA GLY A 445 12.49 -4.40 8.03
C GLY A 445 13.42 -4.63 6.85
N ALA A 446 13.54 -3.65 5.94
CA ALA A 446 14.43 -3.76 4.80
C ALA A 446 15.90 -3.86 5.20
N THR A 447 16.34 -3.04 6.15
CA THR A 447 17.73 -3.03 6.59
C THR A 447 18.06 -4.29 7.40
N TRP A 448 17.12 -4.79 8.22
CA TRP A 448 17.29 -6.06 8.91
C TRP A 448 17.44 -7.24 7.94
N GLN A 449 16.59 -7.31 6.91
CA GLN A 449 16.66 -8.37 5.89
C GLN A 449 18.01 -8.35 5.15
N LEU A 450 18.47 -7.17 4.71
CA LEU A 450 19.75 -7.02 3.99
C LEU A 450 20.95 -7.39 4.87
N ARG A 451 21.01 -6.88 6.10
CA ARG A 451 22.10 -7.18 7.05
C ARG A 451 22.13 -8.66 7.43
N THR A 452 20.96 -9.27 7.65
CA THR A 452 20.86 -10.69 7.99
C THR A 452 21.27 -11.59 6.83
N LEU A 453 20.86 -11.24 5.60
CA LEU A 453 21.29 -11.97 4.40
C LEU A 453 22.82 -11.90 4.24
N GLU A 454 23.42 -10.73 4.46
CA GLU A 454 24.88 -10.56 4.42
C GLU A 454 25.59 -11.38 5.53
N ALA A 455 25.05 -11.39 6.75
CA ALA A 455 25.61 -12.14 7.87
C ALA A 455 25.61 -13.67 7.62
N ILE A 456 24.51 -14.21 7.11
CA ILE A 456 24.38 -15.65 6.76
C ILE A 456 25.40 -16.05 5.68
N GLN A 457 25.77 -15.11 4.81
CA GLN A 457 26.61 -15.36 3.64
C GLN A 457 28.00 -14.74 3.76
N THR A 458 28.77 -15.18 4.76
CA THR A 458 30.17 -14.74 4.93
C THR A 458 31.00 -15.18 3.72
N GLY A 459 31.25 -14.28 2.77
CA GLY A 459 31.92 -14.56 1.48
C GLY A 459 31.12 -14.17 0.24
N GLY A 460 29.87 -13.75 0.41
CA GLY A 460 28.97 -13.32 -0.66
C GLY A 460 28.30 -14.47 -1.41
N SER A 461 27.27 -14.14 -2.19
CA SER A 461 26.64 -15.05 -3.15
C SER A 461 26.12 -14.27 -4.35
N ILE A 462 26.04 -14.92 -5.50
CA ILE A 462 25.45 -14.34 -6.70
C ILE A 462 23.93 -14.62 -6.74
N PRO A 463 23.13 -13.73 -7.33
CA PRO A 463 21.72 -14.01 -7.60
C PRO A 463 21.52 -15.38 -8.28
N ASP A 464 20.41 -16.04 -7.96
CA ASP A 464 20.00 -17.35 -8.49
C ASP A 464 20.86 -18.56 -8.10
N SER A 465 22.01 -18.36 -7.43
CA SER A 465 22.85 -19.45 -6.92
C SER A 465 22.12 -20.30 -5.85
N PRO A 466 22.45 -21.60 -5.72
CA PRO A 466 21.96 -22.42 -4.62
C PRO A 466 22.26 -21.83 -3.24
N GLU A 467 23.40 -21.17 -3.08
CA GLU A 467 23.81 -20.50 -1.84
C GLU A 467 22.92 -19.30 -1.53
N ARG A 468 22.57 -18.48 -2.54
CA ARG A 468 21.60 -17.38 -2.41
C ARG A 468 20.22 -17.90 -2.03
N LYS A 469 19.71 -18.92 -2.73
CA LYS A 469 18.39 -19.51 -2.44
C LYS A 469 18.31 -20.04 -1.00
N LYS A 470 19.35 -20.75 -0.53
CA LYS A 470 19.43 -21.24 0.86
C LYS A 470 19.46 -20.11 1.89
N ALA A 471 20.25 -19.06 1.64
CA ALA A 471 20.34 -17.94 2.57
C ALA A 471 19.07 -17.10 2.64
N LEU A 472 18.37 -16.91 1.51
CA LEU A 472 17.06 -16.27 1.48
C LEU A 472 16.04 -17.06 2.32
N ALA A 473 15.98 -18.38 2.13
CA ALA A 473 15.09 -19.23 2.91
C ALA A 473 15.42 -19.19 4.41
N GLU A 474 16.70 -19.18 4.79
CA GLU A 474 17.10 -19.07 6.21
C GLU A 474 16.80 -17.68 6.79
N MET A 475 17.05 -16.60 6.05
CA MET A 475 16.68 -15.25 6.46
C MET A 475 15.16 -15.14 6.66
N THR A 476 14.36 -15.64 5.73
CA THR A 476 12.88 -15.67 5.84
C THR A 476 12.43 -16.52 7.05
N ARG A 477 13.10 -17.63 7.36
CA ARG A 477 12.82 -18.42 8.57
C ARG A 477 13.14 -17.66 9.86
N ARG A 478 14.22 -16.88 9.89
CA ARG A 478 14.54 -15.98 11.02
C ARG A 478 13.50 -14.86 11.14
N TYR A 479 13.07 -14.30 10.01
CA TYR A 479 12.01 -13.30 9.96
C TYR A 479 10.71 -13.84 10.55
N LEU A 480 10.27 -15.04 10.13
CA LEU A 480 9.07 -15.70 10.66
C LEU A 480 9.13 -15.88 12.19
N ARG A 481 10.30 -16.31 12.71
CA ARG A 481 10.53 -16.46 14.15
C ARG A 481 10.42 -15.12 14.89
N ASN A 482 11.06 -14.07 14.37
CA ASN A 482 11.02 -12.75 15.00
C ASN A 482 9.62 -12.12 14.93
N GLN A 483 8.93 -12.25 13.80
CA GLN A 483 7.54 -11.81 13.62
C GLN A 483 6.62 -12.40 14.71
N ALA A 484 6.79 -13.69 15.04
CA ALA A 484 5.99 -14.36 16.06
C ALA A 484 6.21 -13.83 17.49
N THR A 485 7.31 -13.10 17.74
CA THR A 485 7.56 -12.46 19.05
C THR A 485 6.82 -11.13 19.22
N ASP A 486 6.32 -10.57 18.12
CA ASP A 486 5.76 -9.22 18.00
C ASP A 486 6.67 -8.09 18.56
N GLN A 487 7.97 -8.37 18.76
CA GLN A 487 8.94 -7.34 19.14
C GLN A 487 9.23 -6.43 17.94
N PRO A 488 9.41 -5.12 18.17
CA PRO A 488 9.64 -4.18 17.08
C PRO A 488 10.97 -4.46 16.38
N VAL A 489 11.01 -4.31 15.05
CA VAL A 489 12.14 -4.75 14.22
C VAL A 489 13.50 -4.14 14.58
N HIS A 490 13.52 -2.96 15.20
CA HIS A 490 14.78 -2.34 15.65
C HIS A 490 15.48 -3.15 16.76
N THR A 491 14.79 -4.06 17.44
CA THR A 491 15.36 -4.93 18.49
C THR A 491 15.83 -6.28 17.96
N TRP A 492 15.49 -6.62 16.71
CA TRP A 492 15.83 -7.92 16.14
C TRP A 492 17.34 -8.03 15.93
N GLU A 493 17.92 -9.12 16.41
CA GLU A 493 19.35 -9.37 16.26
C GLU A 493 19.71 -9.69 14.81
N VAL A 494 20.92 -9.28 14.40
CA VAL A 494 21.56 -9.68 13.15
C VAL A 494 22.68 -10.64 13.53
N THR A 495 22.48 -11.93 13.26
CA THR A 495 23.43 -13.00 13.56
C THR A 495 23.86 -13.74 12.29
N GLY A 496 25.06 -14.29 12.28
CA GLY A 496 25.60 -15.12 11.19
C GLY A 496 24.92 -16.47 11.05
#